data_AF-A0A1Z8LE71-F1
#
_entry.id   AF-A0A1Z8LE71-F1
#
_cell.length_a   1.000
_cell.length_b   1.000
_cell.length_c   1.000
_cell.angle_alpha   90.00
_cell.angle_beta   90.00
_cell.angle_gamma   90.00
#
_symmetry.space_group_name_H-M   'P 1'
#
loop_
_entity.id
_entity.type
_entity.pdbx_description
1 polymer ?
#
loop_
_entity_poly.entity_id
_entity_poly.type
_entity_poly.pdbx_seq_one_letter_code
_entity_poly.pdbx_strand_id
1 'polypeptide(L)'
;MSGSYSVDLSGSGNFSTIQAATLALAQNGVNGPVTINLKDGTYGQFTIDSIPGTSSTNTVTFQSHPSNTNQAIIEDSATQSVDNYLVYLNGCDFVVIKDMEFNALGASYGRIFVSSSIVKNWTVDGNNINGSAGTSTSWNFA
;
A
#
# COMPACT_ATOMS: atom_id res chain seq x y z
N MET A 1 -6.92 12.44 -11.62
CA MET A 1 -6.89 11.04 -12.12
C MET A 1 -8.26 10.39 -11.94
N SER A 2 -8.64 9.47 -12.82
CA SER A 2 -9.87 8.67 -12.71
C SER A 2 -9.76 7.38 -13.54
N GLY A 3 -10.42 6.31 -13.11
CA GLY A 3 -10.41 5.01 -13.80
C GLY A 3 -9.37 4.02 -13.26
N SER A 4 -9.05 3.01 -14.07
CA SER A 4 -8.11 1.94 -13.69
C SER A 4 -6.72 2.18 -14.26
N TYR A 5 -5.71 2.02 -13.41
CA TYR A 5 -4.30 2.04 -13.78
C TYR A 5 -3.61 0.75 -13.32
N SER A 6 -2.52 0.36 -13.96
CA SER A 6 -1.74 -0.82 -13.60
C SER A 6 -0.33 -0.46 -13.11
N VAL A 7 0.16 -1.23 -12.14
CA VAL A 7 1.57 -1.27 -11.75
C VAL A 7 2.15 -2.60 -12.20
N ASP A 8 3.23 -2.55 -12.96
CA ASP A 8 3.90 -3.74 -13.50
C ASP A 8 5.42 -3.55 -13.45
N LEU A 9 6.11 -4.43 -12.73
CA LEU A 9 7.56 -4.40 -12.55
C LEU A 9 8.34 -4.56 -13.87
N SER A 10 7.74 -5.14 -14.90
CA SER A 10 8.32 -5.22 -16.25
C SER A 10 8.36 -3.85 -16.97
N GLY A 11 7.63 -2.85 -16.45
CA GLY A 11 7.46 -1.54 -17.08
C GLY A 11 6.35 -1.49 -18.14
N SER A 12 5.61 -2.58 -18.35
CA SER A 12 4.51 -2.64 -19.33
C SER A 12 3.20 -2.02 -18.85
N GLY A 13 3.11 -1.68 -17.55
CA GLY A 13 1.95 -1.05 -16.93
C GLY A 13 1.94 0.46 -17.05
N ASN A 14 0.93 1.12 -16.45
CA ASN A 14 0.91 2.58 -16.37
C ASN A 14 2.03 3.14 -15.48
N PHE A 15 2.46 2.35 -14.48
CA PHE A 15 3.56 2.67 -13.57
C PHE A 15 4.47 1.45 -13.40
N SER A 16 5.78 1.68 -13.24
CA SER A 16 6.74 0.61 -12.96
C SER A 16 6.83 0.24 -11.48
N THR A 17 6.37 1.12 -10.58
CA THR A 17 6.39 0.91 -9.12
C THR A 17 5.13 1.46 -8.46
N ILE A 18 4.80 0.96 -7.26
CA ILE A 18 3.68 1.47 -6.47
C ILE A 18 3.96 2.92 -6.06
N GLN A 19 5.19 3.22 -5.66
CA GLN A 19 5.59 4.58 -5.29
C GLN A 19 5.39 5.59 -6.43
N ALA A 20 5.63 5.19 -7.69
CA ALA A 20 5.35 6.07 -8.83
C ALA A 20 3.84 6.34 -8.98
N ALA A 21 2.99 5.34 -8.74
CA ALA A 21 1.54 5.51 -8.77
C ALA A 21 1.04 6.43 -7.63
N THR A 22 1.55 6.26 -6.40
CA THR A 22 1.16 7.10 -5.26
C THR A 22 1.63 8.55 -5.42
N LEU A 23 2.84 8.76 -5.95
CA LEU A 23 3.32 10.12 -6.29
C LEU A 23 2.44 10.78 -7.35
N ALA A 24 2.03 10.05 -8.38
CA ALA A 24 1.14 10.58 -9.41
C ALA A 24 -0.23 10.97 -8.82
N LEU A 25 -0.77 10.16 -7.91
CA LEU A 25 -2.02 10.46 -7.19
C LEU A 25 -1.89 11.71 -6.32
N ALA A 26 -0.82 11.84 -5.55
CA ALA A 26 -0.57 13.00 -4.69
C ALA A 26 -0.41 14.29 -5.51
N GLN A 27 0.30 14.23 -6.65
CA GLN A 27 0.58 15.38 -7.50
C GLN A 27 -0.63 15.83 -8.33
N ASN A 28 -1.39 14.88 -8.87
CA ASN A 28 -2.46 15.17 -9.83
C ASN A 28 -3.87 15.11 -9.22
N GLY A 29 -4.00 14.57 -8.01
CA GLY A 29 -5.28 14.31 -7.36
C GLY A 29 -6.19 13.37 -8.14
N VAL A 30 -7.44 13.26 -7.67
CA VAL A 30 -8.50 12.48 -8.30
C VAL A 30 -9.73 13.32 -8.62
N ASN A 31 -10.37 13.04 -9.75
CA ASN A 31 -11.63 13.66 -10.18
C ASN A 31 -12.73 12.62 -10.42
N GLY A 32 -12.49 11.39 -10.00
CA GLY A 32 -13.38 10.23 -10.04
C GLY A 32 -12.72 9.10 -9.25
N PRO A 33 -13.41 7.95 -9.03
CA PRO A 33 -12.79 6.80 -8.38
C PRO A 33 -11.58 6.31 -9.18
N VAL A 34 -10.53 5.90 -8.47
CA VAL A 34 -9.31 5.34 -9.06
C VAL A 34 -9.06 3.94 -8.51
N THR A 35 -8.69 3.01 -9.40
CA THR A 35 -8.21 1.69 -9.02
C THR A 35 -6.79 1.49 -9.56
N ILE A 36 -5.85 1.18 -8.68
CA ILE A 36 -4.49 0.79 -8.99
C ILE A 36 -4.41 -0.74 -8.88
N ASN A 37 -4.23 -1.41 -10.03
CA ASN A 37 -4.12 -2.85 -10.14
C ASN A 37 -2.65 -3.27 -10.21
N LEU A 38 -2.17 -4.01 -9.21
CA LEU A 38 -0.81 -4.52 -9.16
C LEU A 38 -0.74 -5.88 -9.85
N LYS A 39 0.12 -6.01 -10.87
CA LYS A 39 0.39 -7.31 -11.50
C LYS A 39 1.07 -8.28 -10.53
N ASP A 40 1.06 -9.57 -10.88
CA ASP A 40 1.80 -10.60 -10.15
C ASP A 40 3.25 -10.17 -9.95
N GLY A 41 3.70 -10.12 -8.70
CA GLY A 41 5.04 -9.67 -8.35
C GLY A 41 5.19 -9.33 -6.87
N THR A 42 6.45 -9.17 -6.47
CA THR A 42 6.85 -8.72 -5.14
C THR A 42 7.32 -7.28 -5.22
N TYR A 43 6.69 -6.41 -4.45
CA TYR A 43 6.95 -4.98 -4.40
C TYR A 43 7.51 -4.61 -3.02
N GLY A 44 8.38 -3.59 -3.00
CA GLY A 44 8.90 -3.05 -1.75
C GLY A 44 7.92 -2.12 -1.04
N GLN A 45 8.39 -1.57 0.07
CA GLN A 45 7.67 -0.56 0.85
C GLN A 45 7.25 0.66 0.01
N PHE A 46 6.15 1.30 0.39
CA PHE A 46 5.67 2.51 -0.27
C PHE A 46 4.89 3.43 0.66
N THR A 47 4.79 4.69 0.25
CA THR A 47 4.04 5.74 0.96
C THR A 47 2.83 6.16 0.15
N ILE A 48 1.70 6.31 0.84
CA ILE A 48 0.49 6.94 0.34
C ILE A 48 0.35 8.30 1.03
N ASP A 49 0.76 9.35 0.34
CA ASP A 49 0.56 10.72 0.79
C ASP A 49 -0.91 11.16 0.63
N SER A 50 -1.23 12.35 1.11
CA SER A 50 -2.54 12.96 0.88
C SER A 50 -2.87 13.06 -0.61
N ILE A 51 -4.08 12.67 -1.00
CA ILE A 51 -4.53 12.64 -2.39
C ILE A 51 -5.63 13.68 -2.57
N PRO A 52 -5.38 14.81 -3.25
CA PRO A 52 -6.39 15.83 -3.45
C PRO A 52 -7.62 15.29 -4.21
N GLY A 53 -8.82 15.67 -3.78
CA GLY A 53 -10.07 15.30 -4.45
C GLY A 53 -10.68 13.95 -4.04
N THR A 54 -10.05 13.22 -3.12
CA THR A 54 -10.63 12.01 -2.54
C THR A 54 -11.88 12.30 -1.71
N SER A 55 -12.86 11.42 -1.80
CA SER A 55 -14.13 11.53 -1.07
C SER A 55 -14.77 10.14 -0.93
N SER A 56 -15.95 10.08 -0.30
CA SER A 56 -16.75 8.85 -0.26
C SER A 56 -17.19 8.35 -1.64
N THR A 57 -17.13 9.20 -2.68
CA THR A 57 -17.43 8.83 -4.07
C THR A 57 -16.15 8.62 -4.89
N ASN A 58 -15.12 9.43 -4.64
CA ASN A 58 -13.83 9.37 -5.35
C ASN A 58 -12.80 8.66 -4.47
N THR A 59 -13.00 7.37 -4.26
CA THR A 59 -12.06 6.54 -3.49
C THR A 59 -10.85 6.15 -4.34
N VAL A 60 -9.72 5.87 -3.68
CA VAL A 60 -8.55 5.26 -4.33
C VAL A 60 -8.37 3.84 -3.81
N THR A 61 -8.43 2.86 -4.70
CA THR A 61 -8.27 1.44 -4.36
C THR A 61 -6.94 0.90 -4.88
N PHE A 62 -6.14 0.30 -4.01
CA PHE A 62 -4.97 -0.50 -4.37
C PHE A 62 -5.35 -1.97 -4.22
N GLN A 63 -5.14 -2.76 -5.28
CA GLN A 63 -5.50 -4.18 -5.27
C GLN A 63 -4.60 -5.01 -6.17
N SER A 64 -4.53 -6.32 -5.91
CA SER A 64 -4.00 -7.26 -6.91
C SER A 64 -4.85 -7.18 -8.18
N HIS A 65 -4.20 -7.29 -9.33
CA HIS A 65 -4.89 -7.25 -10.61
C HIS A 65 -5.81 -8.49 -10.72
N PRO A 66 -7.08 -8.36 -11.13
CA PRO A 66 -8.06 -9.47 -11.09
C PRO A 66 -7.69 -10.70 -11.94
N SER A 67 -6.84 -10.52 -12.94
CA SER A 67 -6.32 -11.59 -13.80
C SER A 67 -5.08 -12.30 -13.25
N ASN A 68 -4.62 -11.92 -12.07
CA ASN A 68 -3.44 -12.50 -11.45
C ASN A 68 -3.70 -13.94 -11.04
N THR A 69 -2.64 -14.75 -11.07
CA THR A 69 -2.69 -16.13 -10.56
C THR A 69 -2.36 -16.20 -9.07
N ASN A 70 -1.57 -15.25 -8.58
CA ASN A 70 -1.21 -15.09 -7.17
C ASN A 70 -1.63 -13.68 -6.69
N GLN A 71 -1.58 -13.42 -5.38
CA GLN A 71 -1.73 -12.04 -4.93
C GLN A 71 -0.45 -11.25 -5.25
N ALA A 72 -0.59 -9.95 -5.51
CA ALA A 72 0.55 -9.04 -5.46
C ALA A 72 1.06 -8.96 -4.02
N ILE A 73 2.38 -9.11 -3.85
CA ILE A 73 3.02 -9.22 -2.54
C ILE A 73 3.73 -7.91 -2.23
N ILE A 74 3.51 -7.35 -1.04
CA ILE A 74 4.31 -6.27 -0.47
C ILE A 74 5.22 -6.87 0.58
N GLU A 75 6.52 -6.71 0.43
CA GLU A 75 7.50 -7.38 1.28
C GLU A 75 8.70 -6.49 1.57
N ASP A 76 9.17 -6.54 2.81
CA ASP A 76 10.44 -5.93 3.23
C ASP A 76 11.04 -6.68 4.43
N SER A 77 12.37 -6.66 4.54
CA SER A 77 13.14 -7.28 5.62
C SER A 77 13.85 -6.24 6.49
N ALA A 78 13.11 -5.25 6.99
CA ALA A 78 13.66 -4.12 7.73
C ALA A 78 14.59 -4.51 8.89
N THR A 79 15.69 -3.77 9.01
CA THR A 79 16.74 -3.99 10.04
C THR A 79 16.89 -2.82 11.01
N GLN A 80 16.13 -1.74 10.84
CA GLN A 80 16.21 -0.52 11.63
C GLN A 80 14.83 0.11 11.83
N SER A 81 14.67 0.92 12.87
CA SER A 81 13.37 1.47 13.28
C SER A 81 12.82 2.60 12.39
N VAL A 82 13.64 3.21 11.54
CA VAL A 82 13.24 4.38 10.73
C VAL A 82 12.36 4.00 9.55
N ASP A 83 12.63 2.85 8.91
CA ASP A 83 11.92 2.32 7.74
C ASP A 83 11.56 0.86 8.00
N ASN A 84 10.72 0.61 9.00
CA ASN A 84 10.28 -0.73 9.38
C ASN A 84 8.80 -0.98 9.08
N TYR A 85 8.27 -0.35 8.04
CA TYR A 85 6.87 -0.46 7.62
C TYR A 85 6.79 -0.91 6.17
N LEU A 86 5.71 -1.59 5.80
CA LEU A 86 5.42 -1.90 4.40
C LEU A 86 4.64 -0.76 3.72
N VAL A 87 3.69 -0.18 4.42
CA VAL A 87 2.83 0.89 3.93
C VAL A 87 2.80 2.04 4.92
N TYR A 88 3.26 3.21 4.47
CA TYR A 88 3.14 4.44 5.22
C TYR A 88 1.95 5.26 4.74
N LEU A 89 0.96 5.45 5.61
CA LEU A 89 -0.24 6.24 5.36
C LEU A 89 0.00 7.66 5.88
N ASN A 90 0.31 8.58 4.98
CA ASN A 90 0.69 9.96 5.32
C ASN A 90 -0.41 10.96 4.94
N GLY A 91 -1.44 11.05 5.77
CA GLY A 91 -2.49 12.04 5.57
C GLY A 91 -3.45 11.73 4.42
N CYS A 92 -3.49 10.47 3.98
CA CYS A 92 -4.42 10.00 2.97
C CYS A 92 -5.81 9.74 3.56
N ASP A 93 -6.85 10.06 2.79
CA ASP A 93 -8.25 9.80 3.16
C ASP A 93 -8.93 8.98 2.06
N PHE A 94 -9.94 8.17 2.40
CA PHE A 94 -10.74 7.39 1.44
C PHE A 94 -9.92 6.43 0.54
N VAL A 95 -8.92 5.80 1.15
CA VAL A 95 -8.07 4.78 0.51
C VAL A 95 -8.53 3.38 0.89
N VAL A 96 -8.61 2.48 -0.09
CA VAL A 96 -8.89 1.06 0.10
C VAL A 96 -7.66 0.26 -0.32
N ILE A 97 -7.20 -0.64 0.53
CA ILE A 97 -6.13 -1.61 0.22
C ILE A 97 -6.76 -2.99 0.32
N LYS A 98 -6.79 -3.76 -0.77
CA LYS A 98 -7.55 -5.02 -0.79
C LYS A 98 -6.97 -6.11 -1.67
N ASP A 99 -7.27 -7.36 -1.30
CA ASP A 99 -6.91 -8.58 -2.04
C ASP A 99 -5.40 -8.70 -2.34
N MET A 100 -4.55 -8.27 -1.41
CA MET A 100 -3.08 -8.29 -1.50
C MET A 100 -2.43 -9.09 -0.35
N GLU A 101 -1.16 -9.45 -0.52
CA GLU A 101 -0.34 -10.10 0.51
C GLU A 101 0.71 -9.13 1.08
N PHE A 102 0.89 -9.14 2.40
CA PHE A 102 1.86 -8.31 3.12
C PHE A 102 2.77 -9.18 3.98
N ASN A 103 4.08 -9.11 3.73
CA ASN A 103 5.10 -9.92 4.40
C ASN A 103 6.15 -9.01 5.06
N ALA A 104 6.00 -8.74 6.35
CA ALA A 104 6.99 -7.98 7.11
C ALA A 104 8.02 -8.95 7.70
N LEU A 105 9.13 -9.15 6.98
CA LEU A 105 10.11 -10.22 7.26
C LEU A 105 11.22 -9.82 8.24
N GLY A 106 11.27 -8.55 8.68
CA GLY A 106 12.31 -8.09 9.61
C GLY A 106 12.18 -8.74 10.99
N ALA A 107 13.26 -9.35 11.48
CA ALA A 107 13.24 -10.15 12.70
C ALA A 107 12.85 -9.38 13.98
N SER A 108 13.17 -8.08 14.04
CA SER A 108 12.85 -7.20 15.16
C SER A 108 12.01 -5.98 14.73
N TYR A 109 11.74 -5.85 13.45
CA TYR A 109 11.20 -4.66 12.81
C TYR A 109 10.24 -5.10 11.70
N GLY A 110 8.93 -5.08 11.96
CA GLY A 110 7.97 -5.66 11.03
C GLY A 110 6.60 -5.01 11.06
N ARG A 111 6.54 -3.67 11.12
CA ARG A 111 5.27 -2.95 10.98
C ARG A 111 4.74 -3.16 9.57
N ILE A 112 3.43 -3.27 9.44
CA ILE A 112 2.79 -3.39 8.13
C ILE A 112 2.23 -2.03 7.72
N PHE A 113 1.21 -1.55 8.44
CA PHE A 113 0.61 -0.23 8.22
C PHE A 113 1.04 0.74 9.32
N VAL A 114 1.59 1.89 8.94
CA VAL A 114 1.99 2.95 9.87
C VAL A 114 1.43 4.28 9.41
N SER A 115 0.96 5.09 10.34
CA SER A 115 0.59 6.49 10.10
C SER A 115 1.21 7.41 11.15
N SER A 116 1.74 8.56 10.73
CA SER A 116 2.16 9.65 11.63
C SER A 116 1.26 10.89 11.54
N SER A 117 0.35 10.89 10.57
CA SER A 117 -0.61 11.95 10.26
C SER A 117 -2.04 11.45 10.45
N ILE A 118 -3.02 12.36 10.46
CA ILE A 118 -4.43 11.98 10.52
C ILE A 118 -4.83 11.30 9.21
N VAL A 119 -5.37 10.08 9.30
CA VAL A 119 -5.87 9.28 8.18
C VAL A 119 -7.34 8.96 8.47
N LYS A 120 -8.26 9.25 7.55
CA LYS A 120 -9.71 9.02 7.74
C LYS A 120 -10.29 8.15 6.64
N ASN A 121 -11.28 7.32 7.00
CA ASN A 121 -12.07 6.51 6.08
C ASN A 121 -11.22 5.62 5.16
N TRP A 122 -10.12 5.08 5.68
CA TRP A 122 -9.32 4.08 4.98
C TRP A 122 -9.82 2.67 5.32
N THR A 123 -9.62 1.72 4.41
CA THR A 123 -10.12 0.34 4.53
C THR A 123 -9.05 -0.66 4.14
N VAL A 124 -8.98 -1.76 4.89
CA VAL A 124 -8.17 -2.96 4.60
C VAL A 124 -9.13 -4.12 4.48
N ASP A 125 -9.20 -4.77 3.32
CA ASP A 125 -10.21 -5.81 3.02
C ASP A 125 -9.62 -6.99 2.23
N GLY A 126 -9.91 -8.22 2.63
CA GLY A 126 -9.47 -9.42 1.89
C GLY A 126 -7.95 -9.65 1.78
N ASN A 127 -7.13 -8.95 2.58
CA ASN A 127 -5.67 -9.07 2.51
C ASN A 127 -5.13 -10.23 3.37
N ASN A 128 -4.04 -10.85 2.93
CA ASN A 128 -3.20 -11.70 3.75
C ASN A 128 -2.13 -10.84 4.44
N ILE A 129 -2.10 -10.83 5.78
CA ILE A 129 -1.28 -9.90 6.58
C ILE A 129 -0.37 -10.72 7.49
N ASN A 130 0.88 -10.89 7.07
CA ASN A 130 1.90 -11.68 7.75
C ASN A 130 2.92 -10.73 8.41
N GLY A 131 2.70 -10.46 9.69
CA GLY A 131 3.63 -9.67 10.51
C GLY A 131 4.81 -10.50 11.00
N SER A 132 5.91 -9.83 11.34
CA SER A 132 6.99 -10.46 12.11
C SER A 132 6.54 -10.67 13.56
N ALA A 133 6.83 -11.84 14.14
CA ALA A 133 6.59 -12.08 15.56
C ALA A 133 7.42 -11.13 16.46
N GLY A 134 8.45 -10.50 15.89
CA GLY A 134 9.40 -9.68 16.63
C GLY A 134 10.15 -10.49 17.70
N THR A 135 10.96 -9.80 18.50
CA THR A 135 11.53 -10.33 19.74
C THR A 135 10.99 -9.57 20.96
N SER A 136 9.95 -8.75 20.77
CA SER A 136 9.37 -7.92 21.82
C SER A 136 8.71 -8.81 22.88
N THR A 137 9.03 -8.54 24.14
CA THR A 137 8.37 -9.17 25.30
C THR A 137 7.23 -8.31 25.83
N SER A 138 6.93 -7.18 25.20
CA SER A 138 5.77 -6.36 25.54
C SER A 138 4.53 -6.89 24.82
N TRP A 139 3.35 -6.66 25.42
CA TRP A 139 2.07 -6.96 24.78
C TRP A 139 1.78 -6.09 23.54
N ASN A 140 2.60 -5.06 23.31
CA ASN A 140 2.51 -4.16 22.17
C ASN A 140 3.65 -4.48 21.19
N PHE A 141 3.36 -5.28 20.17
CA PHE A 141 4.29 -5.52 19.08
C PHE A 141 4.34 -4.25 18.21
N ALA A 142 5.56 -3.73 17.99
CA ALA A 142 5.82 -2.67 17.03
C ALA A 142 6.08 -3.32 15.67
#